data_AF-A0A8X6SLS6-F1
#
_entry.id   AF-A0A8X6SLS6-F1
#
_cell.length_a   1.000
_cell.length_b   1.000
_cell.length_c   1.000
_cell.angle_alpha   90.00
_cell.angle_beta   90.00
_cell.angle_gamma   90.00
#
_symmetry.space_group_name_H-M   'P 1'
#
loop_
_entity.id
_entity.type
_entity.pdbx_description
1 polymer ?
#
loop_
_entity_poly.entity_id
_entity_poly.type
_entity_poly.pdbx_seq_one_letter_code
_entity_poly.pdbx_strand_id
1 'polypeptide(L)'
;MTYVRAYGRPDLFVTFTCNPTWSEIKELLLVGQSSSDRHDITARVFKQKLKCLMDFIIKHHVFGETRCWMYSIEWQKRGLPHAHILVWLINKITPDQIDQIISAEIPDTHTDPNLFDVVTKNMIHGPCGAFNNNSLCMSDGKCMKRYPRERKLVSDTITGNDGYPLYRRRSVEDGGKSVVLKYETLILK
;
A
#
# COMPACT_ATOMS: atom_id res chain seq x y z
N MET A 1 -23.67 10.42 2.91
CA MET A 1 -23.43 9.47 1.80
C MET A 1 -24.17 9.93 0.53
N THR A 2 -23.68 10.97 -0.14
CA THR A 2 -24.31 11.47 -1.39
C THR A 2 -23.65 10.87 -2.63
N TYR A 3 -22.33 10.68 -2.61
CA TYR A 3 -21.55 10.16 -3.74
C TYR A 3 -21.91 8.72 -4.12
N VAL A 4 -21.97 7.79 -3.16
CA VAL A 4 -22.32 6.39 -3.45
C VAL A 4 -23.75 6.28 -3.98
N ARG A 5 -24.67 7.11 -3.48
CA ARG A 5 -26.04 7.17 -3.98
C ARG A 5 -26.12 7.72 -5.40
N ALA A 6 -25.27 8.70 -5.74
CA ALA A 6 -25.26 9.36 -7.05
C ALA A 6 -24.46 8.60 -8.12
N TYR A 7 -23.37 7.93 -7.74
CA TYR A 7 -22.37 7.36 -8.66
C TYR A 7 -22.12 5.85 -8.46
N GLY A 8 -22.83 5.22 -7.52
CA GLY A 8 -22.64 3.81 -7.18
C GLY A 8 -21.35 3.54 -6.40
N ARG A 9 -20.86 2.30 -6.45
CA ARG A 9 -19.61 1.90 -5.78
C ARG A 9 -18.39 2.54 -6.50
N PRO A 10 -17.39 3.01 -5.74
CA PRO A 10 -16.13 3.50 -6.30
C PRO A 10 -15.38 2.37 -7.01
N ASP A 11 -14.58 2.74 -7.99
CA ASP A 11 -13.74 1.83 -8.78
C ASP A 11 -12.43 1.52 -8.07
N LEU A 12 -11.85 2.54 -7.43
CA LEU A 12 -10.59 2.42 -6.71
C LEU A 12 -10.76 2.92 -5.28
N PHE A 13 -10.18 2.15 -4.36
CA PHE A 13 -9.91 2.58 -2.99
C PHE A 13 -8.39 2.59 -2.78
N VAL A 14 -7.83 3.80 -2.70
CA VAL A 14 -6.38 4.01 -2.56
C VAL A 14 -6.11 4.55 -1.17
N THR A 15 -5.15 3.94 -0.49
CA THR A 15 -4.65 4.47 0.79
C THR A 15 -3.26 5.06 0.57
N PHE A 16 -3.01 6.23 1.16
CA PHE A 16 -1.72 6.92 1.07
C PHE A 16 -1.23 7.29 2.46
N THR A 17 -0.11 6.70 2.86
CA THR A 17 0.46 6.87 4.21
C THR A 17 1.71 7.72 4.16
N CYS A 18 1.83 8.68 5.08
CA CYS A 18 3.04 9.46 5.23
C CYS A 18 4.24 8.57 5.60
N ASN A 19 5.37 8.78 4.92
CA ASN A 19 6.64 8.17 5.30
C ASN A 19 7.53 9.24 5.98
N PRO A 20 7.81 9.13 7.29
CA PRO A 20 8.64 10.10 8.00
C PRO A 20 10.10 10.11 7.53
N THR A 21 10.50 9.11 6.74
CA THR A 21 11.86 9.01 6.21
C THR A 21 12.09 9.74 4.88
N TRP A 22 11.06 10.38 4.33
CA TRP A 22 11.17 11.24 3.15
C TRP A 22 12.24 12.32 3.34
N SER A 23 13.06 12.54 2.32
CA SER A 23 14.18 13.49 2.38
C SER A 23 13.70 14.91 2.68
N GLU A 24 12.58 15.31 2.09
CA GLU A 24 12.00 16.65 2.30
C GLU A 24 11.58 16.90 3.76
N ILE A 25 11.31 15.83 4.53
CA ILE A 25 11.09 15.95 5.97
C ILE A 25 12.44 16.04 6.67
N LYS A 26 13.35 15.08 6.42
CA LYS A 26 14.63 14.98 7.12
C LYS A 26 15.51 16.23 6.97
N GLU A 27 15.53 16.82 5.78
CA GLU A 27 16.33 18.01 5.46
C GLU A 27 15.86 19.26 6.22
N LEU A 28 14.60 19.28 6.67
CA LEU A 28 14.01 20.40 7.41
C LEU A 28 14.02 20.18 8.94
N LEU A 29 14.49 19.02 9.41
CA LEU A 29 14.64 18.73 10.84
C LEU A 29 15.96 19.30 11.36
N LEU A 30 15.91 19.91 12.53
CA LEU A 30 17.11 20.33 13.25
C LEU A 30 17.79 19.11 13.91
N VAL A 31 19.08 19.25 14.25
CA VAL A 31 19.83 18.20 14.96
C VAL A 31 19.08 17.82 16.24
N GLY A 32 18.83 16.52 16.41
CA GLY A 32 18.08 15.97 17.55
C GLY A 32 16.56 15.98 17.41
N GLN A 33 15.98 16.61 16.37
CA GLN A 33 14.55 16.53 16.10
C GLN A 33 14.17 15.27 15.32
N SER A 34 12.99 14.75 15.62
CA SER A 34 12.29 13.72 14.86
C SER A 34 11.10 14.30 14.10
N SER A 35 10.53 13.54 13.16
CA SER A 35 9.31 13.93 12.43
C SER A 35 8.11 14.19 13.35
N SER A 36 8.10 13.54 14.52
CA SER A 36 7.06 13.69 15.54
C SER A 36 7.17 15.02 16.30
N ASP A 37 8.36 15.63 16.33
CA ASP A 37 8.55 16.95 16.95
C ASP A 37 8.10 18.09 16.02
N ARG A 38 7.97 17.80 14.71
CA ARG A 38 7.65 18.77 13.65
C ARG A 38 6.49 18.32 12.78
N HIS A 39 5.32 18.20 13.40
CA HIS A 39 4.08 17.85 12.70
C HIS A 39 3.72 18.84 11.57
N ASP A 40 4.13 20.11 11.68
CA ASP A 40 3.95 21.12 10.65
C ASP A 40 4.69 20.77 9.36
N ILE A 41 5.95 20.31 9.45
CA ILE A 41 6.75 19.85 8.31
C ILE A 41 6.11 18.60 7.71
N THR A 42 5.82 17.61 8.56
CA THR A 42 5.22 16.34 8.14
C THR A 42 3.90 16.56 7.40
N ALA A 43 3.01 17.40 7.93
CA ALA A 43 1.73 17.73 7.29
C ALA A 43 1.92 18.44 5.94
N ARG A 44 2.86 19.39 5.85
CA ARG A 44 3.14 20.13 4.61
C ARG A 44 3.69 19.22 3.51
N VAL A 45 4.68 18.39 3.82
CA VAL A 45 5.26 17.45 2.86
C VAL A 45 4.21 16.43 2.42
N PHE A 46 3.45 15.86 3.38
CA PHE A 46 2.37 14.94 3.06
C PHE A 46 1.33 15.56 2.13
N LYS A 47 0.88 16.79 2.41
CA LYS A 47 -0.11 17.46 1.57
C LYS A 47 0.40 17.71 0.15
N GLN A 48 1.68 18.08 0.00
CA GLN A 48 2.30 18.25 -1.31
C GLN A 48 2.35 16.93 -2.09
N LYS A 49 2.84 15.85 -1.47
CA LYS A 49 2.88 14.53 -2.13
C LYS A 49 1.49 13.98 -2.44
N LEU A 50 0.51 14.18 -1.55
CA LEU A 50 -0.89 13.83 -1.81
C LEU A 50 -1.45 14.63 -2.99
N LYS A 51 -1.14 15.93 -3.11
CA LYS A 51 -1.53 16.73 -4.28
C LYS A 51 -0.92 16.17 -5.56
N CYS A 52 0.37 15.83 -5.56
CA CYS A 52 1.02 15.21 -6.72
C CYS A 52 0.36 13.88 -7.10
N LEU A 53 0.06 13.02 -6.11
CA LEU A 53 -0.65 11.76 -6.35
C LEU A 53 -2.06 11.99 -6.94
N MET A 54 -2.81 12.94 -6.41
CA MET A 54 -4.13 13.29 -6.95
C MET A 54 -4.03 13.85 -8.36
N ASP A 55 -3.07 14.72 -8.65
CA ASP A 55 -2.86 15.24 -10.00
C ASP A 55 -2.47 14.11 -10.97
N PHE A 56 -1.63 13.17 -10.54
CA PHE A 56 -1.28 11.97 -11.30
C PHE A 56 -2.52 11.11 -11.63
N ILE A 57 -3.36 10.81 -10.65
CA ILE A 57 -4.56 9.99 -10.88
C ILE A 57 -5.59 10.73 -11.74
N ILE A 58 -5.86 12.00 -11.42
CA ILE A 58 -7.03 12.74 -11.94
C ILE A 58 -6.72 13.49 -13.24
N LYS A 59 -5.58 14.19 -13.32
CA LYS A 59 -5.24 15.04 -14.49
C LYS A 59 -4.49 14.26 -15.55
N HIS A 60 -3.65 13.32 -15.15
CA HIS A 60 -2.92 12.46 -16.08
C HIS A 60 -3.68 11.19 -16.44
N HIS A 61 -4.89 11.00 -15.90
CA HIS A 61 -5.81 9.90 -16.24
C HIS A 61 -5.15 8.52 -16.21
N VAL A 62 -4.29 8.27 -15.22
CA VAL A 62 -3.46 7.06 -15.14
C VAL A 62 -4.30 5.78 -15.08
N PHE A 63 -5.49 5.87 -14.47
CA PHE A 63 -6.47 4.78 -14.44
C PHE A 63 -7.66 5.01 -15.39
N GLY A 64 -7.58 6.00 -16.27
CA GLY A 64 -8.67 6.48 -17.11
C GLY A 64 -9.29 7.79 -16.63
N GLU A 65 -10.27 8.27 -17.39
CA GLU A 65 -10.96 9.53 -17.10
C GLU A 65 -11.74 9.43 -15.79
N THR A 66 -11.50 10.39 -14.88
CA THR A 66 -12.16 10.39 -13.57
C THR A 66 -13.47 11.14 -13.61
N ARG A 67 -14.56 10.45 -13.26
CA ARG A 67 -15.90 11.04 -13.12
C ARG A 67 -16.01 11.89 -11.86
N CYS A 68 -15.59 11.34 -10.73
CA CYS A 68 -15.52 12.06 -9.46
C CYS A 68 -14.57 11.36 -8.50
N TRP A 69 -14.16 12.06 -7.45
CA TRP A 69 -13.27 11.54 -6.43
C TRP A 69 -13.57 12.22 -5.09
N MET A 70 -13.20 11.56 -4.00
CA MET A 70 -13.15 12.17 -2.67
C MET A 70 -12.02 11.55 -1.88
N TYR A 71 -11.50 12.28 -0.89
CA TYR A 71 -10.61 11.69 0.09
C TYR A 71 -10.86 12.28 1.47
N SER A 72 -10.58 11.50 2.51
CA SER A 72 -10.43 11.97 3.88
C SER A 72 -8.98 11.82 4.31
N ILE A 73 -8.53 12.70 5.20
CA ILE A 73 -7.21 12.61 5.84
C ILE A 73 -7.44 12.41 7.33
N GLU A 74 -6.80 11.39 7.88
CA GLU A 74 -6.80 11.09 9.31
C GLU A 74 -5.37 11.01 9.84
N TRP A 75 -5.20 11.26 11.14
CA TRP A 75 -3.92 11.07 11.81
C TRP A 75 -3.92 9.70 12.48
N GLN A 76 -3.04 8.82 12.04
CA GLN A 76 -2.90 7.49 12.63
C GLN A 76 -2.31 7.58 14.05
N LYS A 77 -2.41 6.50 14.83
CA LYS A 77 -1.98 6.40 16.26
C LYS A 77 -0.50 6.74 16.54
N ARG A 78 0.29 7.08 15.52
CA ARG A 78 1.69 7.53 15.61
C ARG A 78 1.89 8.98 15.17
N GLY A 79 0.82 9.75 15.05
CA GLY A 79 0.90 11.15 14.65
C GLY A 79 1.30 11.36 13.19
N LEU A 80 1.08 10.36 12.32
CA LEU A 80 1.36 10.50 10.89
C LEU A 80 0.06 10.61 10.09
N PRO A 81 -0.02 11.53 9.11
CA PRO A 81 -1.20 11.67 8.29
C PRO A 81 -1.34 10.50 7.32
N HIS A 82 -2.58 10.11 7.08
CA HIS A 82 -2.99 9.03 6.20
C HIS A 82 -4.23 9.45 5.43
N ALA A 83 -4.26 9.18 4.13
CA ALA A 83 -5.39 9.50 3.28
C ALA A 83 -6.10 8.23 2.83
N HIS A 84 -7.43 8.27 2.88
CA HIS A 84 -8.33 7.31 2.27
C HIS A 84 -8.95 7.98 1.04
N ILE A 85 -8.66 7.46 -0.16
CA ILE A 85 -9.04 8.06 -1.44
C ILE A 85 -10.00 7.12 -2.16
N LEU A 86 -11.13 7.66 -2.59
CA LEU A 86 -12.14 6.97 -3.41
C LEU A 86 -12.20 7.64 -4.77
N VAL A 87 -12.15 6.83 -5.84
CA VAL A 87 -12.17 7.30 -7.23
C VAL A 87 -13.29 6.57 -7.99
N TRP A 88 -14.09 7.33 -8.73
CA TRP A 88 -15.07 6.82 -9.69
C TRP A 88 -14.62 7.22 -11.09
N LEU A 89 -14.42 6.24 -11.95
CA LEU A 89 -14.01 6.45 -13.33
C LEU A 89 -15.25 6.59 -14.23
N ILE A 90 -15.09 7.27 -15.37
CA ILE A 90 -16.14 7.30 -16.40
C ILE A 90 -16.32 5.91 -16.99
N ASN A 91 -15.21 5.28 -17.36
CA ASN A 91 -15.16 3.89 -17.80
C ASN A 91 -14.82 3.01 -16.61
N LYS A 92 -15.75 2.14 -16.22
CA LYS A 92 -15.62 1.23 -15.08
C LYS A 92 -14.53 0.19 -15.33
N ILE A 93 -13.75 -0.12 -14.28
CA ILE A 93 -12.76 -1.21 -14.34
C ILE A 93 -13.52 -2.53 -14.39
N THR A 94 -13.24 -3.35 -15.39
CA THR A 94 -13.82 -4.68 -15.53
C THR A 94 -12.94 -5.73 -14.82
N PRO A 95 -13.49 -6.89 -14.43
CA PRO A 95 -12.73 -7.92 -13.72
C PRO A 95 -11.43 -8.37 -14.42
N ASP A 96 -11.44 -8.43 -15.75
CA ASP A 96 -10.28 -8.80 -16.59
C ASP A 96 -9.16 -7.73 -16.60
N GLN A 97 -9.46 -6.50 -16.17
CA GLN A 97 -8.48 -5.41 -16.08
C GLN A 97 -7.80 -5.31 -14.72
N ILE A 98 -8.30 -6.02 -13.69
CA ILE A 98 -7.81 -5.87 -12.30
C ILE A 98 -6.31 -6.10 -12.22
N ASP A 99 -5.81 -7.16 -12.84
CA ASP A 99 -4.40 -7.56 -12.78
C ASP A 99 -3.44 -6.66 -13.57
N GLN A 100 -3.98 -5.74 -14.38
CA GLN A 100 -3.21 -4.69 -15.06
C GLN A 100 -3.06 -3.44 -14.17
N ILE A 101 -3.97 -3.25 -13.22
CA ILE A 101 -4.08 -2.04 -12.40
C ILE A 101 -3.55 -2.30 -10.97
N ILE A 102 -3.79 -3.50 -10.44
CA ILE A 102 -3.43 -3.89 -9.08
C ILE A 102 -2.44 -5.06 -9.16
N SER A 103 -1.33 -4.93 -8.44
CA SER A 103 -0.38 -6.02 -8.24
C SER A 103 -0.19 -6.29 -6.75
N ALA A 104 -0.27 -7.57 -6.39
CA ALA A 104 0.11 -8.08 -5.07
C ALA A 104 1.40 -8.92 -5.15
N GLU A 105 2.16 -8.78 -6.24
CA GLU A 105 3.41 -9.48 -6.51
C GLU A 105 4.62 -8.62 -6.10
N ILE A 106 5.75 -9.27 -5.84
CA ILE A 106 7.02 -8.56 -5.63
C ILE A 106 7.56 -8.14 -7.00
N PRO A 107 7.93 -6.86 -7.21
CA PRO A 107 8.55 -6.40 -8.45
C PRO A 107 9.82 -7.20 -8.78
N ASP A 108 10.20 -7.24 -10.05
CA ASP A 108 11.46 -7.88 -10.44
C ASP A 108 12.63 -6.90 -10.33
N THR A 109 13.73 -7.35 -9.72
CA THR A 109 14.93 -6.53 -9.49
C THR A 109 15.64 -6.08 -10.76
N HIS A 110 15.48 -6.83 -11.85
CA HIS A 110 16.11 -6.51 -13.13
C HIS A 110 15.24 -5.59 -13.97
N THR A 111 13.91 -5.70 -13.89
CA THR A 111 13.00 -4.85 -14.67
C THR A 111 12.74 -3.49 -14.01
N ASP A 112 12.53 -3.46 -12.69
CA ASP A 112 12.28 -2.24 -11.94
C ASP A 112 12.96 -2.31 -10.55
N PRO A 113 14.28 -2.09 -10.49
CA PRO A 113 15.03 -2.12 -9.23
C PRO A 113 14.55 -1.07 -8.23
N ASN A 114 14.05 0.07 -8.71
CA ASN A 114 13.58 1.16 -7.84
C ASN A 114 12.27 0.78 -7.15
N LEU A 115 11.30 0.27 -7.91
CA LEU A 115 10.05 -0.21 -7.34
C LEU A 115 10.30 -1.41 -6.42
N PHE A 116 11.22 -2.31 -6.78
CA PHE A 116 11.65 -3.39 -5.90
C PHE A 116 12.16 -2.87 -4.56
N ASP A 117 13.10 -1.91 -4.54
CA ASP A 117 13.62 -1.35 -3.29
C ASP A 117 12.50 -0.71 -2.45
N VAL A 118 11.63 0.09 -3.08
CA VAL A 118 10.50 0.73 -2.39
C VAL A 118 9.54 -0.30 -1.80
N VAL A 119 9.15 -1.33 -2.57
CA VAL A 119 8.20 -2.36 -2.11
C VAL A 119 8.84 -3.22 -1.02
N THR A 120 10.07 -3.68 -1.20
CA THR A 120 10.72 -4.55 -0.23
C THR A 120 10.98 -3.85 1.11
N LYS A 121 11.34 -2.57 1.06
CA LYS A 121 11.59 -1.75 2.25
C LYS A 121 10.33 -1.37 3.02
N ASN A 122 9.24 -1.05 2.32
CA ASN A 122 8.05 -0.43 2.95
C ASN A 122 6.83 -1.34 3.03
N MET A 123 6.72 -2.36 2.18
CA MET A 123 5.51 -3.18 2.03
C MET A 123 5.69 -4.64 2.48
N ILE A 124 6.88 -5.02 2.94
CA ILE A 124 7.12 -6.33 3.56
C ILE A 124 6.83 -6.24 5.05
N HIS A 125 6.04 -7.19 5.56
CA HIS A 125 5.85 -7.35 6.99
C HIS A 125 7.16 -7.83 7.61
N GLY A 126 7.68 -7.08 8.59
CA GLY A 126 8.90 -7.44 9.29
C GLY A 126 8.78 -8.78 10.04
N PRO A 127 9.92 -9.35 10.48
CA PRO A 127 9.91 -10.57 11.28
C PRO A 127 9.05 -10.36 12.54
N CYS A 128 8.25 -11.36 12.85
CA CYS A 128 7.40 -11.40 14.04
C CYS A 128 7.19 -12.86 14.46
N GLY A 129 6.47 -13.08 15.55
CA GLY A 129 6.26 -14.44 16.06
C GLY A 129 7.54 -14.96 16.71
N ALA A 130 7.88 -16.20 16.39
CA ALA A 130 9.10 -16.85 16.89
C ALA A 130 10.38 -16.07 16.53
N PHE A 131 10.39 -15.37 15.39
CA PHE A 131 11.56 -14.63 14.92
C PHE A 131 11.74 -13.28 15.62
N ASN A 132 10.65 -12.67 16.13
CA ASN A 132 10.71 -11.43 16.88
C ASN A 132 9.43 -11.21 17.69
N ASN A 133 9.45 -11.57 18.98
CA ASN A 133 8.30 -11.41 19.86
C ASN A 133 8.09 -9.95 20.31
N ASN A 134 9.08 -9.07 20.11
CA ASN A 134 9.01 -7.65 20.48
C ASN A 134 8.39 -6.78 19.38
N SER A 135 8.04 -7.37 18.23
CA SER A 135 7.37 -6.66 17.14
C SER A 135 6.03 -6.08 17.60
N LEU A 136 5.72 -4.83 17.22
CA LEU A 136 4.51 -4.10 17.62
C LEU A 136 3.18 -4.77 17.19
N CYS A 137 3.25 -5.77 16.31
CA CYS A 137 2.10 -6.58 15.91
C CYS A 137 1.83 -7.77 16.82
N MET A 138 2.72 -8.08 17.77
CA MET A 138 2.60 -9.21 18.68
C MET A 138 1.67 -8.87 19.85
N SER A 139 0.78 -9.80 20.18
CA SER A 139 -0.02 -9.82 21.41
C SER A 139 -0.17 -11.28 21.82
N ASP A 140 0.03 -11.58 23.10
CA ASP A 140 -0.14 -12.93 23.66
C ASP A 140 0.66 -14.01 22.91
N GLY A 141 1.90 -13.67 22.52
CA GLY A 141 2.80 -14.57 21.78
C GLY A 141 2.38 -14.84 20.32
N LYS A 142 1.34 -14.16 19.81
CA LYS A 142 0.85 -14.32 18.44
C LYS A 142 0.84 -12.99 17.69
N CYS A 143 1.11 -13.03 16.39
CA CYS A 143 0.95 -11.86 15.55
C CYS A 143 -0.55 -11.55 15.37
N MET A 144 -1.01 -10.41 15.88
CA MET A 144 -2.40 -9.94 15.73
C MET A 144 -2.82 -9.75 14.27
N LYS A 145 -1.84 -9.56 13.37
CA LYS A 145 -2.06 -9.43 11.92
C LYS A 145 -2.03 -10.77 11.17
N ARG A 146 -1.82 -11.87 11.91
CA ARG A 146 -1.82 -13.27 11.47
C ARG A 146 -0.73 -13.61 10.45
N TYR A 147 0.47 -13.04 10.61
CA TYR A 147 1.62 -13.36 9.76
C TYR A 147 2.43 -14.57 10.30
N PRO A 148 3.05 -15.38 9.41
CA PRO A 148 2.88 -15.34 7.95
C PRO A 148 1.48 -15.82 7.56
N ARG A 149 0.73 -15.04 6.76
CA ARG A 149 -0.62 -15.42 6.35
C ARG A 149 -0.54 -16.57 5.36
N GLU A 150 -1.27 -17.67 5.59
CA GLU A 150 -1.49 -18.72 4.59
C GLU A 150 -2.38 -18.15 3.49
N ARG A 151 -1.78 -17.37 2.59
CA ARG A 151 -2.47 -16.87 1.41
C ARG A 151 -2.28 -17.90 0.31
N LYS A 152 -3.37 -18.26 -0.37
CA LYS A 152 -3.31 -19.07 -1.58
C LYS A 152 -2.57 -18.27 -2.65
N LEU A 153 -1.60 -18.91 -3.29
CA LEU A 153 -1.05 -18.45 -4.55
C LEU A 153 -2.07 -18.74 -5.65
N VAL A 154 -2.35 -17.73 -6.46
CA VAL A 154 -3.34 -17.79 -7.54
C VAL A 154 -2.78 -17.09 -8.76
N SER A 155 -2.96 -17.70 -9.93
CA SER A 155 -2.46 -17.19 -11.21
C SER A 155 -3.16 -15.93 -11.68
N ASP A 156 -4.38 -15.70 -11.22
CA ASP A 156 -5.24 -14.59 -11.62
C ASP A 156 -6.06 -14.11 -10.41
N THR A 157 -6.50 -12.86 -10.45
CA THR A 157 -7.38 -12.33 -9.39
C THR A 157 -8.73 -13.04 -9.38
N ILE A 158 -9.13 -13.56 -8.21
CA ILE A 158 -10.43 -14.18 -7.98
C ILE A 158 -11.30 -13.23 -7.16
N THR A 159 -12.39 -12.74 -7.77
CA THR A 159 -13.39 -11.92 -7.07
C THR A 159 -14.41 -12.83 -6.37
N GLY A 160 -14.41 -12.84 -5.03
CA GLY A 160 -15.38 -13.58 -4.21
C GLY A 160 -16.65 -12.78 -3.89
N ASN A 161 -17.68 -13.47 -3.38
CA ASN A 161 -18.94 -12.85 -2.95
C ASN A 161 -18.88 -12.18 -1.57
N ASP A 162 -17.79 -12.37 -0.82
CA ASP A 162 -17.59 -11.83 0.54
C ASP A 162 -16.97 -10.42 0.56
N GLY A 163 -16.73 -9.83 -0.62
CA GLY A 163 -16.17 -8.49 -0.77
C GLY A 163 -14.64 -8.42 -0.62
N TYR A 164 -13.94 -9.55 -0.50
CA TYR A 164 -12.49 -9.61 -0.41
C TYR A 164 -11.90 -10.38 -1.60
N PRO A 165 -11.41 -9.70 -2.65
CA PRO A 165 -10.77 -10.39 -3.76
C PRO A 165 -9.48 -11.07 -3.33
N LEU A 166 -9.22 -12.26 -3.86
CA LEU A 166 -7.91 -12.89 -3.82
C LEU A 166 -7.12 -12.38 -5.01
N TYR A 167 -6.29 -11.36 -4.78
CA TYR A 167 -5.45 -10.80 -5.84
C TYR A 167 -4.43 -11.82 -6.36
N ARG A 168 -4.13 -11.73 -7.66
CA ARG A 168 -3.07 -12.50 -8.31
C ARG A 168 -1.77 -12.44 -7.49
N ARG A 169 -1.24 -13.64 -7.23
CA ARG A 169 0.04 -13.85 -6.54
C ARG A 169 0.60 -15.17 -7.03
N ARG A 170 1.46 -15.13 -8.03
CA ARG A 170 2.02 -16.34 -8.65
C ARG A 170 3.07 -16.98 -7.76
N SER A 171 3.17 -18.31 -7.87
CA SER A 171 4.29 -19.07 -7.32
C SER A 171 5.58 -18.72 -8.08
N VAL A 172 6.74 -19.05 -7.53
CA VAL A 172 8.00 -18.89 -8.28
C VAL A 172 8.06 -19.80 -9.51
N GLU A 173 7.39 -20.95 -9.46
CA GLU A 173 7.24 -21.86 -10.60
C GLU A 173 6.44 -21.21 -11.74
N ASP A 174 5.45 -20.37 -11.39
CA ASP A 174 4.61 -19.62 -12.32
C ASP A 174 5.16 -18.20 -12.63
N GLY A 175 6.45 -17.97 -12.36
CA GLY A 175 7.12 -16.70 -12.66
C GLY A 175 6.91 -15.58 -11.63
N GLY A 176 6.28 -15.87 -10.50
CA GLY A 176 6.24 -15.01 -9.33
C GLY A 176 7.63 -14.79 -8.72
N LYS A 177 7.74 -13.80 -7.83
CA LYS A 177 9.01 -13.40 -7.21
C LYS A 177 8.91 -13.49 -5.70
N SER A 178 10.05 -13.83 -5.10
CA SER A 178 10.22 -14.03 -3.67
C SER A 178 11.35 -13.20 -3.12
N VAL A 179 11.21 -12.71 -1.89
CA VAL A 179 12.32 -12.11 -1.16
C VAL A 179 12.53 -12.90 0.12
N VAL A 180 13.75 -13.38 0.28
CA VAL A 180 14.20 -13.99 1.54
C VAL A 180 14.67 -12.86 2.42
N LEU A 181 13.92 -12.56 3.48
CA LEU A 181 14.42 -11.72 4.55
C LEU A 181 15.53 -12.52 5.24
N LYS A 182 16.76 -12.00 5.26
CA LYS A 182 17.89 -12.67 5.91
C LYS A 182 17.72 -12.70 7.43
N TYR A 183 16.97 -13.70 7.89
CA TYR A 183 17.17 -14.45 9.12
C TYR A 183 16.78 -15.88 8.73
N GLU A 184 17.78 -16.76 8.61
CA GLU A 184 17.75 -18.20 8.24
C GLU A 184 16.46 -18.75 7.59
N THR A 185 16.60 -19.14 6.31
CA THR A 185 15.92 -20.22 5.59
C THR A 185 14.45 -20.49 5.94
N LEU A 186 13.54 -20.30 4.97
CA LEU A 186 12.70 -21.36 4.39
C LEU A 186 11.63 -20.78 3.45
N ILE A 187 11.74 -21.18 2.19
CA ILE A 187 10.70 -21.60 1.23
C ILE A 187 9.35 -20.87 1.34
N LEU A 188 9.19 -19.93 0.41
CA LEU A 188 7.99 -19.30 -0.13
C LEU A 188 6.62 -19.85 0.27
N LYS A 189 5.75 -18.91 0.68
CA LYS A 189 4.30 -19.01 0.48
C LYS A 189 3.90 -18.54 -0.88
#